data_AF-A0A7S3DW00-F1
#
_entry.id   AF-A0A7S3DW00-F1
#
_cell.length_a   1.000
_cell.length_b   1.000
_cell.length_c   1.000
_cell.angle_alpha   90.00
_cell.angle_beta   90.00
_cell.angle_gamma   90.00
#
_symmetry.space_group_name_H-M   'P 1'
#
loop_
_entity.id
_entity.type
_entity.pdbx_description
1 polymer ?
#
loop_
_entity_poly.entity_id
_entity_poly.type
_entity_poly.pdbx_seq_one_letter_code
_entity_poly.pdbx_strand_id
1 'polypeptide(L)'
;KNKEPPSHENLIYEIIEGHLRPLVEAHIAKHNHQSSENQNLEICGYEWWVHTRPRGANLGHNLHFDTDEALLSQQAKVTHPWYSSVLYLTGGSHAGPTLVLDQIPHATKVASRGWSNTPQNNSFLIFPGNMLHGVLPCRGDVDNDERAQAAASGDGERNCDSLPPQIQDLWEGSETQGTHKTKTEEDPDAHRLTFMVGFWCRRVPDQMKEQKLYGPCGALPPATDEHSWVQDIQKGYPSGGNQSQKSVPTNSQYLLVAHTVPSMSPVWQDIARTDTPIDAADEPAPALEIPHAIDHRFFVNGAPDCFTASLFEDIECSVKPSDNNEDADKKRE
;
A
#
# COMPACT_ATOMS: atom_id res chain seq x y z
N LYS A 1 -31.12 -8.98 36.48
CA LYS A 1 -30.59 -9.46 35.17
C LYS A 1 -29.63 -8.39 34.69
N ASN A 2 -28.34 -8.58 34.95
CA ASN A 2 -27.29 -7.69 34.46
C ASN A 2 -27.34 -7.78 32.93
N LYS A 3 -27.66 -6.68 32.25
CA LYS A 3 -27.40 -6.58 30.82
C LYS A 3 -25.89 -6.60 30.70
N GLU A 4 -25.35 -7.64 30.09
CA GLU A 4 -23.97 -7.60 29.63
C GLU A 4 -23.79 -6.33 28.80
N PRO A 5 -22.69 -5.58 28.99
CA PRO A 5 -22.38 -4.46 28.13
C PRO A 5 -22.36 -4.96 26.67
N PRO A 6 -22.84 -4.15 25.70
CA PRO A 6 -22.75 -4.55 24.30
C PRO A 6 -21.30 -4.95 24.03
N SER A 7 -21.12 -6.17 23.50
CA SER A 7 -19.81 -6.62 23.04
C SER A 7 -19.27 -5.50 22.16
N HIS A 8 -18.11 -4.93 22.52
CA HIS A 8 -17.48 -3.92 21.70
C HIS A 8 -17.30 -4.53 20.30
N GLU A 9 -18.16 -4.15 19.36
CA GLU A 9 -18.09 -4.65 18.00
C GLU A 9 -16.73 -4.21 17.45
N ASN A 10 -16.07 -5.14 16.75
CA ASN A 10 -14.77 -4.88 16.17
C ASN A 10 -14.92 -3.73 15.17
N LEU A 11 -14.33 -2.57 15.47
CA LEU A 11 -14.44 -1.37 14.64
C LEU A 11 -14.01 -1.61 13.18
N ILE A 12 -12.98 -2.44 12.96
CA ILE A 12 -12.53 -2.81 11.61
C ILE A 12 -13.61 -3.60 10.88
N TYR A 13 -14.25 -4.55 11.58
CA TYR A 13 -15.38 -5.30 11.05
C TYR A 13 -16.55 -4.37 10.69
N GLU A 14 -16.90 -3.43 11.57
CA GLU A 14 -17.95 -2.45 11.33
C GLU A 14 -17.64 -1.56 10.11
N ILE A 15 -16.40 -1.09 9.98
CA ILE A 15 -15.96 -0.31 8.82
C ILE A 15 -16.09 -1.13 7.53
N ILE A 16 -15.57 -2.36 7.51
CA ILE A 16 -15.58 -3.18 6.30
C ILE A 16 -17.01 -3.58 5.94
N GLU A 17 -17.76 -4.20 6.85
CA GLU A 17 -19.09 -4.75 6.56
C GLU A 17 -20.18 -3.68 6.50
N GLY A 18 -20.10 -2.67 7.37
CA GLY A 18 -21.07 -1.59 7.43
C GLY A 18 -20.90 -0.54 6.33
N HIS A 19 -19.66 -0.33 5.85
CA HIS A 19 -19.37 0.78 4.93
C HIS A 19 -18.69 0.34 3.64
N LEU A 20 -17.57 -0.39 3.67
CA LEU A 20 -16.76 -0.60 2.47
C LEU A 20 -17.30 -1.70 1.54
N ARG A 21 -17.65 -2.86 2.10
CA ARG A 21 -18.18 -4.00 1.37
C ARG A 21 -19.45 -3.65 0.59
N PRO A 22 -20.46 -2.94 1.15
CA PRO A 22 -21.63 -2.51 0.39
C PRO A 22 -21.28 -1.68 -0.86
N LEU A 23 -20.22 -0.86 -0.81
CA LEU A 23 -19.78 -0.06 -1.96
C LEU A 23 -19.17 -0.92 -3.05
N VAL A 24 -18.38 -1.92 -2.67
CA VAL A 24 -17.81 -2.88 -3.62
C VAL A 24 -18.92 -3.74 -4.23
N GLU A 25 -19.86 -4.25 -3.43
CA GLU A 25 -20.99 -5.03 -3.93
C GLU A 25 -21.90 -4.22 -4.86
N ALA A 26 -22.17 -2.96 -4.53
CA ALA A 26 -22.91 -2.06 -5.42
C ALA A 26 -22.17 -1.82 -6.74
N HIS A 27 -20.84 -1.70 -6.70
CA HIS A 27 -20.01 -1.60 -7.91
C HIS A 27 -20.08 -2.89 -8.74
N ILE A 28 -19.93 -4.05 -8.11
CA ILE A 28 -20.04 -5.37 -8.74
C ILE A 28 -21.39 -5.51 -9.44
N ALA A 29 -22.49 -5.22 -8.73
CA ALA A 29 -23.84 -5.32 -9.28
C ALA A 29 -24.01 -4.43 -10.53
N LYS A 30 -23.48 -3.21 -10.49
CA LYS A 30 -23.55 -2.27 -11.63
C LYS A 30 -22.80 -2.77 -12.86
N HIS A 31 -21.66 -3.43 -12.68
CA HIS A 31 -20.80 -3.88 -13.79
C HIS A 31 -21.09 -5.31 -14.27
N ASN A 32 -21.58 -6.21 -13.40
CA ASN A 32 -21.98 -7.56 -13.78
C ASN A 32 -23.16 -7.61 -14.75
N HIS A 33 -24.04 -6.60 -14.75
CA HIS A 33 -25.11 -6.50 -15.76
C HIS A 33 -24.60 -6.32 -17.19
N GLN A 34 -23.31 -6.03 -17.39
CA GLN A 34 -22.71 -5.79 -18.70
C GLN A 34 -21.91 -6.98 -19.24
N SER A 35 -21.56 -7.98 -18.42
CA SER A 35 -20.86 -9.18 -18.86
C SER A 35 -21.82 -10.36 -19.06
N SER A 36 -21.67 -11.08 -20.17
CA SER A 36 -22.51 -12.24 -20.51
C SER A 36 -22.22 -13.50 -19.68
N GLU A 37 -21.20 -13.47 -18.82
CA GLU A 37 -20.85 -14.56 -17.92
C GLU A 37 -21.40 -14.26 -16.51
N ASN A 38 -22.60 -14.80 -16.25
CA ASN A 38 -23.27 -14.78 -14.95
C ASN A 38 -22.52 -15.66 -13.92
N GLN A 39 -21.33 -15.25 -13.49
CA GLN A 39 -20.78 -15.76 -12.24
C GLN A 39 -21.38 -14.93 -11.10
N ASN A 40 -22.12 -15.60 -10.20
CA ASN A 40 -22.59 -14.98 -8.97
C ASN A 40 -21.37 -14.77 -8.06
N LEU A 41 -20.70 -13.64 -8.22
CA LEU A 41 -19.51 -13.27 -7.47
C LEU A 41 -19.93 -12.76 -6.09
N GLU A 42 -19.84 -13.62 -5.09
CA GLU A 42 -20.09 -13.28 -3.70
C GLU A 42 -18.76 -13.01 -2.99
N ILE A 43 -18.64 -11.87 -2.33
CA ILE A 43 -17.51 -11.58 -1.44
C ILE A 43 -17.67 -12.46 -0.19
N CYS A 44 -16.72 -13.34 0.05
CA CYS A 44 -16.74 -14.28 1.19
C CYS A 44 -15.55 -14.12 2.15
N GLY A 45 -14.66 -13.18 1.87
CA GLY A 45 -13.56 -12.84 2.77
C GLY A 45 -12.91 -11.51 2.40
N TYR A 46 -12.11 -11.00 3.30
CA TYR A 46 -11.29 -9.81 3.08
C TYR A 46 -9.96 -9.95 3.82
N GLU A 47 -8.95 -9.31 3.25
CA GLU A 47 -7.66 -9.07 3.86
C GLU A 47 -7.48 -7.55 3.97
N TRP A 48 -6.85 -7.06 5.04
CA TRP A 48 -6.76 -5.63 5.27
C TRP A 48 -5.43 -5.22 5.87
N TRP A 49 -5.05 -3.98 5.57
CA TRP A 49 -3.82 -3.35 6.02
C TRP A 49 -4.07 -1.90 6.42
N VAL A 50 -3.25 -1.40 7.33
CA VAL A 50 -3.21 0.03 7.68
C VAL A 50 -1.80 0.53 7.45
N HIS A 51 -1.68 1.63 6.71
CA HIS A 51 -0.42 2.34 6.56
C HIS A 51 -0.51 3.70 7.23
N THR A 52 0.47 3.97 8.09
CA THR A 52 0.80 5.33 8.53
C THR A 52 2.07 5.78 7.83
N ARG A 53 2.08 7.00 7.32
CA ARG A 53 3.31 7.67 6.84
C ARG A 53 3.44 9.03 7.52
N PRO A 54 4.61 9.34 8.11
CA PRO A 54 4.89 10.68 8.61
C PRO A 54 4.81 11.72 7.50
N ARG A 55 4.46 12.96 7.87
CA ARG A 55 4.55 14.11 6.96
C ARG A 55 6.00 14.27 6.50
N GLY A 56 6.21 14.76 5.28
CA GLY A 56 7.57 14.88 4.69
C GLY A 56 8.17 13.56 4.18
N ALA A 57 7.77 12.40 4.74
CA ALA A 57 8.34 11.09 4.43
C ALA A 57 7.53 10.28 3.39
N ASN A 58 7.03 10.95 2.34
CA ASN A 58 6.22 10.31 1.29
C ASN A 58 7.06 9.81 0.12
N LEU A 59 7.87 8.78 0.36
CA LEU A 59 8.69 8.11 -0.67
C LEU A 59 7.88 7.31 -1.71
N GLY A 60 6.55 7.27 -1.55
CA GLY A 60 5.68 6.44 -2.36
C GLY A 60 5.59 5.00 -1.85
N HIS A 61 5.20 4.10 -2.73
CA HIS A 61 5.13 2.66 -2.51
C HIS A 61 5.32 1.95 -3.84
N ASN A 62 6.13 0.88 -3.82
CA ASN A 62 6.58 0.20 -5.04
C ASN A 62 5.39 -0.28 -5.87
N LEU A 63 5.60 -0.37 -7.18
CA LEU A 63 4.65 -1.05 -8.06
C LEU A 63 4.62 -2.55 -7.72
N HIS A 64 3.44 -3.07 -7.41
CA HIS A 64 3.23 -4.46 -7.01
C HIS A 64 1.82 -4.93 -7.35
N PHE A 65 1.59 -6.23 -7.14
CA PHE A 65 0.27 -6.84 -7.16
C PHE A 65 -0.11 -7.21 -5.73
N ASP A 66 -1.38 -7.03 -5.37
CA ASP A 66 -1.89 -7.64 -4.14
C ASP A 66 -1.95 -9.14 -4.36
N THR A 67 -1.33 -9.91 -3.46
CA THR A 67 -1.28 -11.36 -3.60
C THR A 67 -1.67 -12.08 -2.32
N ASP A 68 -2.21 -13.29 -2.46
CA ASP A 68 -2.28 -14.25 -1.35
C ASP A 68 -0.86 -14.72 -1.03
N GLU A 69 -0.25 -14.08 -0.04
CA GLU A 69 1.14 -14.33 0.34
C GLU A 69 1.37 -15.80 0.78
N ALA A 70 0.33 -16.46 1.31
CA ALA A 70 0.43 -17.85 1.72
C ALA A 70 0.49 -18.79 0.52
N LEU A 71 -0.36 -18.58 -0.50
CA LEU A 71 -0.29 -19.36 -1.73
C LEU A 71 0.95 -19.05 -2.56
N LEU A 72 1.39 -17.79 -2.56
CA LEU A 72 2.63 -17.40 -3.22
C LEU A 72 3.81 -18.14 -2.59
N SER A 73 3.97 -18.08 -1.26
CA SER A 73 5.10 -18.71 -0.56
C SER A 73 5.06 -20.24 -0.53
N GLN A 74 3.88 -20.85 -0.41
CA GLN A 74 3.76 -22.31 -0.23
C GLN A 74 3.63 -23.09 -1.54
N GLN A 75 3.21 -22.43 -2.62
CA GLN A 75 2.84 -23.08 -3.88
C GLN A 75 3.37 -22.35 -5.11
N ALA A 76 4.11 -21.25 -4.95
CA ALA A 76 4.51 -20.37 -6.07
C ALA A 76 3.31 -19.93 -6.93
N LYS A 77 2.12 -19.84 -6.31
CA LYS A 77 0.87 -19.57 -7.00
C LYS A 77 0.43 -18.13 -6.74
N VAL A 78 0.50 -17.32 -7.78
CA VAL A 78 -0.02 -15.95 -7.75
C VAL A 78 -1.54 -16.00 -7.80
N THR A 79 -2.18 -15.51 -6.74
CA THR A 79 -3.60 -15.22 -6.72
C THR A 79 -3.79 -13.87 -6.05
N HIS A 80 -4.85 -13.17 -6.38
CA HIS A 80 -5.09 -11.79 -5.98
C HIS A 80 -6.53 -11.62 -5.48
N PRO A 81 -6.81 -10.59 -4.67
CA PRO A 81 -8.18 -10.24 -4.36
C PRO A 81 -8.95 -9.94 -5.64
N TRP A 82 -10.27 -10.07 -5.56
CA TRP A 82 -11.14 -9.76 -6.69
C TRP A 82 -11.20 -8.24 -6.91
N TYR A 83 -11.36 -7.49 -5.82
CA TYR A 83 -11.17 -6.04 -5.78
C TYR A 83 -10.20 -5.67 -4.68
N SER A 84 -9.37 -4.68 -4.97
CA SER A 84 -8.57 -3.98 -3.98
C SER A 84 -9.13 -2.60 -3.75
N SER A 85 -8.83 -2.03 -2.58
CA SER A 85 -9.34 -0.73 -2.20
C SER A 85 -8.38 0.06 -1.32
N VAL A 86 -8.54 1.38 -1.37
CA VAL A 86 -7.78 2.34 -0.58
C VAL A 86 -8.75 3.37 -0.01
N LEU A 87 -8.85 3.43 1.32
CA LEU A 87 -9.54 4.46 2.07
C LEU A 87 -8.50 5.40 2.69
N TYR A 88 -8.51 6.66 2.28
CA TYR A 88 -7.64 7.68 2.86
C TYR A 88 -8.35 8.32 4.04
N LEU A 89 -7.89 8.03 5.26
CA LEU A 89 -8.53 8.51 6.48
C LEU A 89 -8.08 9.93 6.81
N THR A 90 -6.76 10.17 6.81
CA THR A 90 -6.15 11.47 7.12
C THR A 90 -4.92 11.72 6.24
N GLY A 91 -4.50 12.99 6.14
CA GLY A 91 -3.29 13.40 5.42
C GLY A 91 -3.31 13.14 3.91
N GLY A 92 -4.51 13.01 3.30
CA GLY A 92 -4.65 12.75 1.87
C GLY A 92 -4.14 13.89 0.99
N SER A 93 -4.36 15.14 1.40
CA SER A 93 -3.92 16.35 0.67
C SER A 93 -2.40 16.42 0.44
N HIS A 94 -1.61 15.74 1.26
CA HIS A 94 -0.16 15.71 1.20
C HIS A 94 0.40 14.37 0.72
N ALA A 95 -0.47 13.46 0.30
CA ALA A 95 -0.10 12.11 -0.09
C ALA A 95 0.19 11.99 -1.59
N GLY A 96 1.09 11.08 -1.92
CA GLY A 96 1.36 10.72 -3.30
C GLY A 96 0.15 10.04 -3.97
N PRO A 97 -0.11 10.29 -5.26
CA PRO A 97 -1.19 9.62 -5.98
C PRO A 97 -1.04 8.09 -5.99
N THR A 98 -2.14 7.38 -5.75
CA THR A 98 -2.21 5.95 -6.09
C THR A 98 -2.32 5.84 -7.60
N LEU A 99 -1.41 5.07 -8.18
CA LEU A 99 -1.36 4.73 -9.60
C LEU A 99 -1.86 3.29 -9.77
N VAL A 100 -2.86 3.08 -10.61
CA VAL A 100 -3.34 1.75 -11.02
C VAL A 100 -3.08 1.60 -12.51
N LEU A 101 -2.50 0.49 -12.93
CA LEU A 101 -2.05 0.21 -14.29
C LEU A 101 -2.81 -0.99 -14.86
N ASP A 102 -3.13 -0.96 -16.16
CA ASP A 102 -3.84 -2.07 -16.84
C ASP A 102 -2.94 -3.27 -17.17
N GLN A 103 -1.98 -3.56 -16.29
CA GLN A 103 -1.10 -4.73 -16.35
C GLN A 103 -1.50 -5.73 -15.27
N ILE A 104 -1.49 -7.01 -15.61
CA ILE A 104 -1.85 -8.13 -14.74
C ILE A 104 -0.65 -9.07 -14.52
N PRO A 105 -0.65 -9.97 -13.51
CA PRO A 105 0.54 -10.75 -13.14
C PRO A 105 1.14 -11.61 -14.26
N HIS A 106 0.35 -12.01 -15.26
CA HIS A 106 0.81 -12.84 -16.38
C HIS A 106 0.95 -12.06 -17.70
N ALA A 107 0.93 -10.72 -17.62
CA ALA A 107 1.05 -9.88 -18.81
C ALA A 107 2.45 -9.98 -19.41
N THR A 108 2.53 -10.19 -20.72
CA THR A 108 3.79 -10.21 -21.50
C THR A 108 4.15 -8.85 -22.07
N LYS A 109 3.33 -7.83 -21.77
CA LYS A 109 3.51 -6.44 -22.22
C LYS A 109 3.32 -5.52 -21.03
N VAL A 110 3.99 -4.37 -21.10
CA VAL A 110 3.77 -3.28 -20.14
C VAL A 110 2.36 -2.72 -20.25
N ALA A 111 1.88 -2.12 -19.16
CA ALA A 111 0.60 -1.40 -19.16
C ALA A 111 0.49 -0.40 -20.32
N SER A 112 -0.66 -0.31 -20.97
CA SER A 112 -0.92 0.69 -22.00
C SER A 112 -1.60 1.93 -21.44
N ARG A 113 -2.26 1.79 -20.29
CA ARG A 113 -3.03 2.83 -19.63
C ARG A 113 -2.83 2.75 -18.12
N GLY A 114 -3.01 3.89 -17.48
CA GLY A 114 -3.09 3.97 -16.03
C GLY A 114 -4.18 4.92 -15.57
N TRP A 115 -4.47 4.87 -14.28
CA TRP A 115 -5.38 5.78 -13.57
C TRP A 115 -4.65 6.33 -12.35
N SER A 116 -4.69 7.64 -12.18
CA SER A 116 -4.03 8.32 -11.06
C SER A 116 -5.06 8.94 -10.14
N ASN A 117 -5.15 8.40 -8.93
CA ASN A 117 -6.02 8.92 -7.88
C ASN A 117 -5.23 9.84 -6.95
N THR A 118 -5.50 11.14 -7.03
CA THR A 118 -5.01 12.10 -6.04
C THR A 118 -5.75 11.88 -4.72
N PRO A 119 -5.06 11.57 -3.60
CA PRO A 119 -5.75 11.22 -2.37
C PRO A 119 -6.48 12.42 -1.75
N GLN A 120 -7.63 12.15 -1.16
CA GLN A 120 -8.39 13.12 -0.37
C GLN A 120 -8.86 12.47 0.91
N ASN A 121 -8.94 13.23 2.00
CA ASN A 121 -9.48 12.70 3.26
C ASN A 121 -10.91 12.18 3.05
N ASN A 122 -11.18 11.00 3.61
CA ASN A 122 -12.43 10.25 3.45
C ASN A 122 -12.77 9.87 2.01
N SER A 123 -11.79 9.83 1.10
CA SER A 123 -12.00 9.26 -0.24
C SER A 123 -11.73 7.76 -0.25
N PHE A 124 -12.57 7.03 -0.99
CA PHE A 124 -12.50 5.59 -1.14
C PHE A 124 -12.30 5.22 -2.60
N LEU A 125 -11.18 4.59 -2.91
CA LEU A 125 -10.82 4.08 -4.22
C LEU A 125 -11.03 2.57 -4.25
N ILE A 126 -11.63 2.06 -5.33
CA ILE A 126 -11.75 0.63 -5.62
C ILE A 126 -11.22 0.35 -7.03
N PHE A 127 -10.55 -0.79 -7.20
CA PHE A 127 -10.02 -1.23 -8.49
C PHE A 127 -9.91 -2.76 -8.55
N PRO A 128 -9.82 -3.38 -9.74
CA PRO A 128 -9.60 -4.82 -9.86
C PRO A 128 -8.31 -5.24 -9.17
N GLY A 129 -8.39 -6.23 -8.26
CA GLY A 129 -7.25 -6.60 -7.41
C GLY A 129 -6.07 -7.25 -8.15
N ASN A 130 -6.26 -7.61 -9.43
CA ASN A 130 -5.21 -8.13 -10.29
C ASN A 130 -4.41 -7.06 -11.03
N MET A 131 -4.69 -5.77 -10.83
CA MET A 131 -3.98 -4.71 -11.52
C MET A 131 -2.69 -4.32 -10.80
N LEU A 132 -1.63 -4.09 -11.57
CA LEU A 132 -0.37 -3.55 -11.08
C LEU A 132 -0.62 -2.14 -10.54
N HIS A 133 -0.19 -1.87 -9.31
CA HIS A 133 -0.46 -0.59 -8.68
C HIS A 133 0.63 -0.21 -7.67
N GLY A 134 0.65 1.06 -7.29
CA GLY A 134 1.57 1.59 -6.30
C GLY A 134 1.21 3.02 -5.92
N VAL A 135 2.10 3.69 -5.19
CA VAL A 135 1.90 5.08 -4.76
C VAL A 135 3.07 5.90 -5.24
N LEU A 136 2.83 6.91 -6.07
CA LEU A 136 3.90 7.79 -6.54
C LEU A 136 4.54 8.54 -5.38
N PRO A 137 5.86 8.81 -5.40
CA PRO A 137 6.47 9.71 -4.44
C PRO A 137 5.87 11.11 -4.60
N CYS A 138 5.71 11.81 -3.48
CA CYS A 138 5.41 13.24 -3.51
C CYS A 138 6.41 13.98 -2.63
N ARG A 139 6.66 15.25 -2.99
CA ARG A 139 7.33 16.15 -2.07
C ARG A 139 6.35 16.38 -0.93
N GLY A 140 6.62 15.80 0.23
CA GLY A 140 5.94 16.24 1.45
C GLY A 140 6.17 17.74 1.59
N ASP A 141 5.14 18.49 1.94
CA ASP A 141 5.08 19.95 1.77
C ASP A 141 6.43 20.64 2.01
N VAL A 142 6.99 21.18 0.94
CA VAL A 142 7.76 22.42 1.09
C VAL A 142 6.68 23.48 1.02
N ASP A 143 6.40 24.14 2.13
CA ASP A 143 5.33 25.14 2.26
C ASP A 143 5.13 25.89 0.95
N ASN A 144 3.94 25.76 0.35
CA ASN A 144 3.60 26.44 -0.90
C ASN A 144 3.76 27.97 -0.79
N ASP A 145 3.82 28.50 0.44
CA ASP A 145 4.11 29.89 0.75
C ASP A 145 5.51 30.35 0.29
N GLU A 146 6.55 29.53 0.45
CA GLU A 146 7.88 29.89 -0.02
C GLU A 146 7.96 29.85 -1.55
N ARG A 147 7.21 28.96 -2.21
CA ARG A 147 7.22 28.88 -3.68
C ARG A 147 6.40 29.99 -4.32
N ALA A 148 5.31 30.42 -3.69
CA ALA A 148 4.56 31.62 -4.08
C ALA A 148 5.39 32.89 -3.86
N GLN A 149 6.17 32.98 -2.78
CA GLN A 149 7.08 34.09 -2.51
C GLN A 149 8.35 34.06 -3.39
N ALA A 150 8.89 32.88 -3.71
CA ALA A 150 10.05 32.69 -4.59
C ALA A 150 9.69 32.95 -6.07
N ALA A 151 8.49 32.57 -6.51
CA ALA A 151 7.99 32.92 -7.84
C ALA A 151 7.70 34.43 -7.98
N ALA A 152 7.42 35.11 -6.86
CA ALA A 152 7.23 36.57 -6.83
C ALA A 152 8.54 37.37 -6.70
N SER A 153 9.64 36.77 -6.23
CA SER A 153 10.89 37.48 -5.93
C SER A 153 11.95 37.44 -7.03
N GLY A 154 11.75 36.73 -8.14
CA GLY A 154 12.48 36.96 -9.39
C GLY A 154 14.00 36.69 -9.41
N ASP A 155 14.60 36.28 -8.28
CA ASP A 155 16.04 36.03 -8.20
C ASP A 155 16.34 34.53 -8.27
N GLY A 156 16.84 34.14 -9.45
CA GLY A 156 17.35 32.80 -9.72
C GLY A 156 18.80 32.64 -9.27
N GLU A 157 19.04 31.64 -8.44
CA GLU A 157 20.18 30.71 -8.47
C GLU A 157 20.01 29.74 -7.29
N ARG A 158 19.55 28.50 -7.56
CA ARG A 158 19.47 27.47 -6.50
C ARG A 158 20.66 26.52 -6.64
N ASN A 159 21.55 26.60 -5.66
CA ASN A 159 22.59 25.63 -5.38
C ASN A 159 21.94 24.30 -4.93
N CYS A 160 22.25 23.19 -5.60
CA CYS A 160 21.56 21.89 -5.46
C CYS A 160 22.27 20.87 -4.54
N ASP A 161 23.35 21.25 -3.86
CA ASP A 161 24.31 20.27 -3.31
C ASP A 161 24.21 19.99 -1.79
N SER A 162 23.07 20.25 -1.15
CA SER A 162 22.90 19.89 0.27
C SER A 162 21.56 19.22 0.54
N LEU A 163 21.55 17.89 0.54
CA LEU A 163 20.51 17.11 1.21
C LEU A 163 20.64 17.33 2.73
N PRO A 164 19.56 17.70 3.45
CA PRO A 164 19.66 18.01 4.88
C PRO A 164 19.74 16.73 5.74
N PRO A 165 20.48 16.75 6.85
CA PRO A 165 20.67 15.61 7.76
C PRO A 165 19.45 15.28 8.65
N GLN A 166 18.21 15.50 8.18
CA GLN A 166 17.01 15.55 9.03
C GLN A 166 16.18 14.25 9.09
N ILE A 167 16.68 13.13 8.56
CA ILE A 167 15.95 11.85 8.69
C ILE A 167 15.99 11.30 10.13
N GLN A 168 16.93 11.76 10.96
CA GLN A 168 17.11 11.25 12.33
C GLN A 168 16.17 11.88 13.37
N ASP A 169 15.66 13.10 13.13
CA ASP A 169 14.80 13.82 14.07
C ASP A 169 13.29 13.47 13.94
N LEU A 170 12.92 12.65 12.94
CA LEU A 170 11.52 12.26 12.68
C LEU A 170 10.90 11.32 13.74
N TRP A 171 11.67 10.88 14.73
CA TRP A 171 11.24 9.91 15.75
C TRP A 171 11.19 10.47 17.18
N GLU A 172 11.62 11.72 17.40
CA GLU A 172 11.54 12.36 18.72
C GLU A 172 10.20 13.10 18.85
N GLY A 173 9.26 12.49 19.57
CA GLY A 173 7.88 12.93 19.71
C GLY A 173 7.73 14.33 20.30
N SER A 174 7.12 15.23 19.53
CA SER A 174 6.63 16.53 20.00
C SER A 174 5.30 16.32 20.74
N GLU A 175 5.34 16.25 22.07
CA GLU A 175 4.16 16.43 22.92
C GLU A 175 3.78 17.91 22.97
N THR A 176 2.76 18.31 22.21
CA THR A 176 2.11 19.62 22.41
C THR A 176 0.65 19.44 22.79
N GLN A 177 0.37 19.80 24.05
CA GLN A 177 -0.98 19.96 24.58
C GLN A 177 -1.64 21.23 24.02
N GLY A 178 -2.88 21.16 23.54
CA GLY A 178 -3.75 22.35 23.62
C GLY A 178 -4.92 22.50 22.64
N THR A 179 -6.13 22.39 23.21
CA THR A 179 -7.35 23.16 22.91
C THR A 179 -8.17 22.82 21.64
N HIS A 180 -9.36 22.26 21.87
CA HIS A 180 -10.40 21.97 20.89
C HIS A 180 -10.96 23.25 20.25
N LYS A 181 -10.76 23.40 18.93
CA LYS A 181 -11.48 24.34 18.06
C LYS A 181 -12.31 23.54 17.06
N THR A 182 -13.62 23.71 17.10
CA THR A 182 -14.59 23.03 16.21
C THR A 182 -14.69 23.77 14.87
N LYS A 183 -13.67 23.61 14.06
CA LYS A 183 -13.71 23.80 12.62
C LYS A 183 -12.83 22.69 12.06
N THR A 184 -13.32 21.92 11.10
CA THR A 184 -12.54 20.94 10.32
C THR A 184 -11.52 21.68 9.44
N GLU A 185 -10.67 22.49 10.06
CA GLU A 185 -9.38 22.84 9.49
C GLU A 185 -8.58 21.54 9.58
N GLU A 186 -8.20 21.02 8.41
CA GLU A 186 -7.34 19.85 8.33
C GLU A 186 -6.12 20.13 9.19
N ASP A 187 -5.83 19.22 10.12
CA ASP A 187 -4.63 19.32 10.94
C ASP A 187 -3.43 19.30 9.98
N PRO A 188 -2.71 20.43 9.84
CA PRO A 188 -1.62 20.54 8.87
C PRO A 188 -0.49 19.57 9.18
N ASP A 189 -0.48 18.99 10.38
CA ASP A 189 0.52 18.03 10.84
C ASP A 189 0.00 16.58 10.87
N ALA A 190 -1.20 16.33 10.32
CA ALA A 190 -1.76 14.99 10.28
C ALA A 190 -0.89 14.04 9.45
N HIS A 191 -0.42 12.97 10.09
CA HIS A 191 0.16 11.83 9.39
C HIS A 191 -0.84 11.27 8.37
N ARG A 192 -0.29 10.77 7.26
CA ARG A 192 -1.11 10.06 6.29
C ARG A 192 -1.52 8.72 6.88
N LEU A 193 -2.82 8.54 7.09
CA LEU A 193 -3.40 7.27 7.50
C LEU A 193 -4.23 6.70 6.35
N THR A 194 -3.89 5.49 5.94
CA THR A 194 -4.53 4.81 4.82
C THR A 194 -4.96 3.42 5.25
N PHE A 195 -6.23 3.08 5.04
CA PHE A 195 -6.79 1.77 5.29
C PHE A 195 -7.06 1.08 3.95
N MET A 196 -6.54 -0.13 3.76
CA MET A 196 -6.64 -0.87 2.50
C MET A 196 -7.31 -2.20 2.75
N VAL A 197 -8.15 -2.63 1.81
CA VAL A 197 -8.88 -3.89 1.89
C VAL A 197 -8.87 -4.58 0.55
N GLY A 198 -8.39 -5.83 0.53
CA GLY A 198 -8.53 -6.78 -0.57
C GLY A 198 -9.75 -7.66 -0.34
N PHE A 199 -10.73 -7.60 -1.24
CA PHE A 199 -11.99 -8.36 -1.17
C PHE A 199 -11.88 -9.65 -1.98
N TRP A 200 -12.16 -10.78 -1.32
CA TRP A 200 -12.00 -12.11 -1.90
C TRP A 200 -13.34 -12.77 -2.18
N CYS A 201 -13.48 -13.34 -3.38
CA CYS A 201 -14.60 -14.21 -3.77
C CYS A 201 -14.31 -15.70 -3.52
N ARG A 202 -13.20 -16.00 -2.84
CA ARG A 202 -12.86 -17.33 -2.34
C ARG A 202 -12.46 -17.25 -0.88
N ARG A 203 -12.69 -18.32 -0.13
CA ARG A 203 -12.17 -18.46 1.22
C ARG A 203 -10.68 -18.71 1.14
N VAL A 204 -9.89 -17.68 1.42
CA VAL A 204 -8.43 -17.71 1.40
C VAL A 204 -7.84 -18.89 2.20
N PRO A 205 -8.31 -19.18 3.43
CA PRO A 205 -7.78 -20.29 4.23
C PRO A 205 -7.97 -21.68 3.62
N ASP A 206 -8.95 -21.90 2.73
CA ASP A 206 -9.28 -23.23 2.21
C ASP A 206 -8.17 -23.82 1.31
N GLN A 207 -7.25 -22.98 0.81
CA GLN A 207 -6.13 -23.42 -0.03
C GLN A 207 -4.76 -23.33 0.68
N MET A 208 -4.72 -22.82 1.91
CA MET A 208 -3.49 -22.74 2.70
C MET A 208 -3.13 -24.14 3.23
N LYS A 209 -1.91 -24.63 2.96
CA LYS A 209 -1.43 -25.90 3.53
C LYS A 209 -1.08 -25.73 5.00
N GLU A 210 -0.45 -24.60 5.30
CA GLU A 210 -0.12 -24.16 6.64
C GLU A 210 -0.66 -22.75 6.84
N GLN A 211 -1.46 -22.54 7.88
CA GLN A 211 -1.84 -21.20 8.28
C GLN A 211 -0.70 -20.62 9.11
N LYS A 212 0.23 -19.95 8.42
CA LYS A 212 1.14 -19.04 9.12
C LYS A 212 0.37 -17.76 9.37
N LEU A 213 0.40 -17.31 10.61
CA LEU A 213 -0.25 -16.06 11.02
C LEU A 213 0.31 -14.82 10.32
N TYR A 214 1.42 -14.97 9.60
CA TYR A 214 2.05 -13.92 8.80
C TYR A 214 2.35 -14.42 7.40
N GLY A 215 2.18 -13.53 6.43
CA GLY A 215 3.07 -13.50 5.28
C GLY A 215 4.29 -12.59 5.54
N PRO A 216 5.13 -12.30 4.54
CA PRO A 216 6.43 -11.64 4.67
C PRO A 216 6.43 -10.23 5.31
N CYS A 217 5.29 -9.57 5.51
CA CYS A 217 5.24 -8.15 5.88
C CYS A 217 5.52 -7.77 7.35
N GLY A 218 6.06 -8.65 8.19
CA GLY A 218 6.69 -8.27 9.47
C GLY A 218 6.36 -9.14 10.68
N ALA A 219 7.23 -9.12 11.68
CA ALA A 219 7.03 -9.86 12.93
C ALA A 219 5.99 -9.16 13.81
N LEU A 220 5.13 -9.94 14.45
CA LEU A 220 4.17 -9.45 15.44
C LEU A 220 4.93 -8.95 16.68
N PRO A 221 4.44 -7.90 17.36
CA PRO A 221 4.97 -7.55 18.67
C PRO A 221 4.84 -8.76 19.62
N PRO A 222 5.72 -8.86 20.63
CA PRO A 222 5.63 -9.95 21.61
C PRO A 222 4.24 -9.96 22.24
N ALA A 223 3.73 -11.17 22.51
CA ALA A 223 2.41 -11.41 23.05
C ALA A 223 2.30 -11.00 24.53
N THR A 224 2.46 -9.70 24.80
CA THR A 224 2.39 -9.09 26.13
C THR A 224 0.94 -8.70 26.46
N ASP A 225 0.69 -8.30 27.70
CA ASP A 225 -0.64 -7.80 28.12
C ASP A 225 -1.05 -6.54 27.35
N GLU A 226 -0.08 -5.71 26.95
CA GLU A 226 -0.30 -4.54 26.08
C GLU A 226 -0.70 -4.94 24.65
N HIS A 227 -0.28 -6.12 24.21
CA HIS A 227 -0.59 -6.70 22.91
C HIS A 227 -1.45 -7.95 23.06
N SER A 228 -2.44 -7.93 23.96
CA SER A 228 -3.30 -9.09 24.23
C SER A 228 -4.00 -9.62 22.96
N TRP A 229 -4.23 -8.75 21.98
CA TRP A 229 -4.75 -9.10 20.66
C TRP A 229 -3.86 -10.11 19.92
N VAL A 230 -2.54 -10.09 20.13
CA VAL A 230 -1.59 -11.08 19.58
C VAL A 230 -1.87 -12.46 20.14
N GLN A 231 -2.13 -12.54 21.45
CA GLN A 231 -2.48 -13.80 22.10
C GLN A 231 -3.82 -14.34 21.58
N ASP A 232 -4.79 -13.46 21.34
CA ASP A 232 -6.10 -13.85 20.81
C ASP A 232 -6.03 -14.35 19.37
N ILE A 233 -5.20 -13.71 18.55
CA ILE A 233 -4.88 -14.16 17.19
C ILE A 233 -4.22 -15.55 17.20
N GLN A 234 -3.30 -15.82 18.13
CA GLN A 234 -2.63 -17.11 18.26
C GLN A 234 -3.58 -18.26 18.68
N LYS A 235 -4.67 -17.96 19.37
CA LYS A 235 -5.70 -18.95 19.73
C LYS A 235 -6.48 -19.46 18.50
N GLY A 236 -6.31 -18.79 17.35
CA GLY A 236 -6.99 -19.11 16.10
C GLY A 236 -8.42 -18.58 16.07
N TYR A 237 -9.00 -18.56 14.86
CA TYR A 237 -10.42 -18.23 14.70
C TYR A 237 -11.26 -19.42 15.16
N PRO A 238 -12.36 -19.19 15.91
CA PRO A 238 -13.24 -20.27 16.33
C PRO A 238 -13.78 -21.00 15.09
N SER A 239 -13.33 -22.24 14.90
CA SER A 239 -13.75 -23.10 13.80
C SER A 239 -15.24 -23.43 13.94
N GLY A 240 -16.09 -22.79 13.13
CA GLY A 240 -17.42 -23.32 12.84
C GLY A 240 -18.55 -22.99 13.82
N GLY A 241 -18.54 -21.82 14.45
CA GLY A 241 -19.79 -21.27 14.99
C GLY A 241 -20.64 -20.69 13.86
N ASN A 242 -21.79 -21.30 13.54
CA ASN A 242 -22.87 -20.65 12.79
C ASN A 242 -23.39 -19.46 13.60
N GLN A 243 -22.59 -18.39 13.72
CA GLN A 243 -23.09 -17.12 14.23
C GLN A 243 -23.93 -16.54 13.10
N SER A 244 -25.25 -16.65 13.28
CA SER A 244 -26.23 -15.97 12.46
C SER A 244 -25.82 -14.49 12.39
N GLN A 245 -25.36 -14.06 11.20
CA GLN A 245 -25.06 -12.68 10.90
C GLN A 245 -26.33 -11.87 11.19
N LYS A 246 -26.36 -11.18 12.33
CA LYS A 246 -27.34 -10.13 12.52
C LYS A 246 -26.93 -9.03 11.57
N SER A 247 -27.73 -8.84 10.53
CA SER A 247 -27.59 -7.70 9.65
C SER A 247 -27.66 -6.44 10.50
N VAL A 248 -26.54 -5.73 10.60
CA VAL A 248 -26.53 -4.39 11.18
C VAL A 248 -27.30 -3.51 10.20
N PRO A 249 -28.42 -2.89 10.63
CA PRO A 249 -29.14 -1.98 9.76
C PRO A 249 -28.29 -0.75 9.50
N THR A 250 -27.64 -0.71 8.35
CA THR A 250 -26.86 0.44 7.85
C THR A 250 -27.81 1.55 7.44
N ASN A 251 -28.20 2.37 8.40
CA ASN A 251 -29.11 3.51 8.20
C ASN A 251 -28.38 4.75 7.65
N SER A 252 -27.20 4.59 7.06
CA SER A 252 -26.41 5.72 6.58
C SER A 252 -26.75 6.03 5.12
N GLN A 253 -27.80 6.85 4.92
CA GLN A 253 -28.16 7.43 3.62
C GLN A 253 -27.16 8.52 3.18
N TYR A 254 -25.85 8.28 3.31
CA TYR A 254 -24.88 9.16 2.68
C TYR A 254 -24.86 8.83 1.19
N LEU A 255 -25.28 9.80 0.37
CA LEU A 255 -25.10 9.76 -1.07
C LEU A 255 -23.61 9.89 -1.37
N LEU A 256 -22.92 8.77 -1.42
CA LEU A 256 -21.54 8.72 -1.86
C LEU A 256 -21.51 9.02 -3.37
N VAL A 257 -20.87 10.14 -3.71
CA VAL A 257 -20.69 10.54 -5.10
C VAL A 257 -19.45 9.83 -5.63
N ALA A 258 -19.66 8.90 -6.56
CA ALA A 258 -18.55 8.26 -7.25
C ALA A 258 -17.92 9.23 -8.25
N HIS A 259 -16.62 9.45 -8.14
CA HIS A 259 -15.84 10.26 -9.07
C HIS A 259 -15.08 9.37 -10.04
N THR A 260 -15.04 9.75 -11.31
CA THR A 260 -14.19 9.09 -12.31
C THR A 260 -12.73 9.47 -12.08
N VAL A 261 -11.86 8.48 -11.93
CA VAL A 261 -10.42 8.71 -11.81
C VAL A 261 -9.84 9.07 -13.19
N PRO A 262 -9.03 10.14 -13.31
CA PRO A 262 -8.37 10.48 -14.57
C PRO A 262 -7.52 9.33 -15.11
N SER A 263 -7.64 9.06 -16.40
CA SER A 263 -6.80 8.08 -17.10
C SER A 263 -5.64 8.74 -17.84
N MET A 264 -4.57 7.99 -18.05
CA MET A 264 -3.38 8.40 -18.79
C MET A 264 -2.96 7.32 -19.80
N SER A 265 -2.47 7.74 -20.96
CA SER A 265 -1.92 6.88 -22.01
C SER A 265 -1.07 7.70 -23.00
N PRO A 266 0.10 7.18 -23.46
CA PRO A 266 0.77 6.00 -22.93
C PRO A 266 1.20 6.24 -21.47
N VAL A 267 1.14 5.20 -20.63
CA VAL A 267 1.52 5.32 -19.22
C VAL A 267 3.02 5.15 -19.00
N TRP A 268 3.69 4.43 -19.91
CA TRP A 268 5.14 4.34 -19.95
C TRP A 268 5.70 5.23 -21.05
N GLN A 269 6.81 5.88 -20.73
CA GLN A 269 7.62 6.58 -21.70
C GLN A 269 8.96 5.86 -21.82
N ASP A 270 9.34 5.52 -23.05
CA ASP A 270 10.68 5.02 -23.32
C ASP A 270 11.68 6.16 -23.06
N ILE A 271 12.54 5.98 -22.06
CA ILE A 271 13.70 6.84 -21.86
C ILE A 271 14.73 6.35 -22.87
N ALA A 272 14.65 6.87 -24.09
CA ALA A 272 15.68 6.62 -25.10
C ALA A 272 17.03 7.00 -24.49
N ARG A 273 18.00 6.06 -24.53
CA ARG A 273 19.39 6.47 -24.50
C ARG A 273 19.52 7.46 -25.65
N THR A 274 19.90 8.70 -25.36
CA THR A 274 20.09 9.70 -26.41
C THR A 274 21.14 9.17 -27.37
N ASP A 275 20.69 8.60 -28.49
CA ASP A 275 21.50 8.09 -29.59
C ASP A 275 22.19 9.23 -30.36
N THR A 276 22.36 10.41 -29.74
CA THR A 276 23.30 11.40 -30.26
C THR A 276 24.64 10.69 -30.39
N PRO A 277 25.14 10.50 -31.63
CA PRO A 277 26.52 10.11 -31.82
C PRO A 277 27.32 11.23 -31.19
N ILE A 278 27.87 10.97 -30.00
CA ILE A 278 28.92 11.81 -29.47
C ILE A 278 30.09 11.51 -30.39
N ASP A 279 30.18 12.28 -31.47
CA ASP A 279 31.34 12.26 -32.33
C ASP A 279 32.57 12.53 -31.45
N ALA A 280 33.44 11.53 -31.43
CA ALA A 280 34.77 11.47 -30.82
C ALA A 280 34.90 11.00 -29.35
N ALA A 281 35.43 9.78 -29.23
CA ALA A 281 36.14 9.16 -28.11
C ALA A 281 35.30 8.57 -26.95
N ASP A 282 34.83 7.34 -27.21
CA ASP A 282 34.97 6.15 -26.34
C ASP A 282 34.54 6.22 -24.87
N GLU A 283 33.25 6.35 -24.60
CA GLU A 283 32.56 5.59 -23.53
C GLU A 283 31.04 5.67 -23.79
N PRO A 284 30.29 4.55 -23.84
CA PRO A 284 28.83 4.60 -23.94
C PRO A 284 28.27 5.36 -22.73
N ALA A 285 27.27 6.23 -22.96
CA ALA A 285 26.60 6.92 -21.86
C ALA A 285 26.20 5.89 -20.79
N PRO A 286 26.57 6.10 -19.51
CA PRO A 286 26.33 5.12 -18.46
C PRO A 286 24.84 4.78 -18.44
N ALA A 287 24.53 3.50 -18.24
CA ALA A 287 23.15 3.11 -17.95
C ALA A 287 22.62 4.01 -16.82
N LEU A 288 21.34 4.37 -16.86
CA LEU A 288 20.71 5.00 -15.71
C LEU A 288 20.81 4.00 -14.55
N GLU A 289 21.82 4.17 -13.71
CA GLU A 289 22.00 3.37 -12.51
C GLU A 289 21.08 3.95 -11.46
N ILE A 290 20.04 3.20 -11.15
CA ILE A 290 19.11 3.54 -10.09
C ILE A 290 19.66 2.88 -8.85
N PRO A 291 20.07 3.66 -7.83
CA PRO A 291 20.56 3.07 -6.60
C PRO A 291 19.49 2.14 -6.03
N HIS A 292 19.86 0.89 -5.74
CA HIS A 292 18.94 -0.14 -5.25
C HIS A 292 18.15 0.33 -4.00
N ALA A 293 18.75 1.21 -3.19
CA ALA A 293 18.13 1.80 -2.01
C ALA A 293 16.92 2.71 -2.30
N ILE A 294 16.79 3.25 -3.52
CA ILE A 294 15.69 4.11 -3.96
C ILE A 294 14.95 3.54 -5.16
N ASP A 295 15.28 2.32 -5.57
CA ASP A 295 14.57 1.63 -6.65
C ASP A 295 13.21 1.15 -6.16
N HIS A 296 12.26 2.08 -6.21
CA HIS A 296 10.85 1.80 -5.95
C HIS A 296 10.17 1.09 -7.13
N ARG A 297 10.93 0.63 -8.14
CA ARG A 297 10.47 -0.01 -9.37
C ARG A 297 9.50 0.84 -10.19
N PHE A 298 9.57 2.16 -10.03
CA PHE A 298 8.95 3.12 -10.96
C PHE A 298 9.71 3.19 -12.29
N PHE A 299 10.97 2.78 -12.26
CA PHE A 299 11.83 2.66 -13.42
C PHE A 299 12.22 1.20 -13.50
N VAL A 300 11.92 0.55 -14.61
CA VAL A 300 12.06 -0.89 -14.74
C VAL A 300 12.71 -1.22 -16.07
N ASN A 301 13.82 -1.95 -16.01
CA ASN A 301 14.42 -2.54 -17.19
C ASN A 301 13.75 -3.91 -17.43
N GLY A 302 13.28 -4.17 -18.66
CA GLY A 302 12.56 -5.43 -18.96
C GLY A 302 11.24 -5.56 -18.21
N ALA A 303 10.47 -4.46 -18.12
CA ALA A 303 9.30 -4.31 -17.27
C ALA A 303 8.31 -5.50 -17.20
N PRO A 304 7.94 -6.20 -18.30
CA PRO A 304 7.02 -7.34 -18.18
C PRO A 304 7.58 -8.48 -17.32
N ASP A 305 8.88 -8.76 -17.45
CA ASP A 305 9.54 -9.87 -16.77
C ASP A 305 9.94 -9.49 -15.34
N CYS A 306 10.31 -8.23 -15.10
CA CYS A 306 10.81 -7.80 -13.79
C CYS A 306 9.76 -7.93 -12.67
N PHE A 307 8.49 -7.61 -12.94
CA PHE A 307 7.45 -7.70 -11.91
C PHE A 307 7.14 -9.16 -11.56
N THR A 308 7.10 -10.04 -12.57
CA THR A 308 6.88 -11.48 -12.35
C THR A 308 8.07 -12.11 -11.65
N ALA A 309 9.29 -11.85 -12.12
CA ALA A 309 10.51 -12.35 -11.50
C ALA A 309 10.60 -11.94 -10.03
N SER A 310 10.22 -10.70 -9.72
CA SER A 310 10.25 -10.20 -8.36
C SER A 310 9.26 -10.83 -7.38
N LEU A 311 8.20 -11.49 -7.87
CA LEU A 311 7.31 -12.28 -7.01
C LEU A 311 8.01 -13.56 -6.49
N PHE A 312 9.10 -13.96 -7.14
CA PHE A 312 9.86 -15.18 -6.86
C PHE A 312 11.34 -14.91 -6.58
N GLU A 313 11.75 -13.65 -6.48
CA GLU A 313 13.10 -13.32 -6.02
C GLU A 313 13.24 -13.81 -4.58
N ASP A 314 14.11 -14.82 -4.39
CA ASP A 314 14.49 -15.24 -3.05
C ASP A 314 15.00 -14.00 -2.32
N ILE A 315 14.37 -13.65 -1.21
CA ILE A 315 14.82 -12.56 -0.32
C ILE A 315 16.11 -13.06 0.34
N GLU A 316 17.21 -13.14 -0.42
CA GLU A 316 18.56 -13.42 0.07
C GLU A 316 19.12 -12.22 0.87
N CYS A 317 18.29 -11.26 1.25
CA CYS A 317 18.57 -10.31 2.34
C CYS A 317 18.40 -10.98 3.71
N SER A 318 19.04 -12.13 3.92
CA SER A 318 19.42 -12.56 5.27
C SER A 318 20.93 -12.52 5.34
N VAL A 319 21.41 -11.50 6.05
CA VAL A 319 22.73 -11.37 6.66
C VAL A 319 23.57 -12.62 6.49
N LYS A 320 24.59 -12.59 5.61
CA LYS A 320 25.66 -13.59 5.68
C LYS A 320 26.11 -13.58 7.15
N PRO A 321 25.96 -14.68 7.91
CA PRO A 321 26.45 -14.70 9.28
C PRO A 321 27.91 -14.28 9.20
N SER A 322 28.27 -13.20 9.89
CA SER A 322 29.66 -12.78 9.96
C SER A 322 30.43 -13.95 10.56
N ASP A 323 31.25 -14.62 9.74
CA ASP A 323 32.24 -15.61 10.18
C ASP A 323 33.27 -14.89 11.05
N ASN A 324 32.89 -14.58 12.29
CA ASN A 324 33.75 -14.01 13.32
C ASN A 324 33.50 -14.78 14.62
N ASN A 325 33.93 -16.03 14.66
CA ASN A 325 34.29 -16.71 15.92
C ASN A 325 35.11 -17.99 15.67
N GLU A 326 36.24 -17.86 14.98
CA GLU A 326 37.38 -18.77 15.14
C GLU A 326 38.56 -17.95 15.64
N ASP A 327 38.65 -17.74 16.95
CA ASP A 327 39.92 -17.62 17.71
C ASP A 327 39.65 -17.10 19.14
N ALA A 328 39.11 -17.97 19.99
CA ALA A 328 39.17 -17.76 21.44
C ALA A 328 39.21 -19.09 22.20
N ASP A 329 40.06 -20.02 21.78
CA ASP A 329 40.44 -21.14 22.67
C ASP A 329 41.89 -21.61 22.45
N LYS A 330 42.84 -20.72 22.78
CA LYS A 330 44.23 -21.08 23.07
C LYS A 330 44.76 -20.24 24.23
N LYS A 331 44.45 -20.66 25.47
CA LYS A 331 45.33 -20.54 26.66
C LYS A 331 44.58 -21.01 27.93
N ARG A 332 44.52 -22.33 28.11
CA ARG A 332 44.53 -22.97 29.43
C ARG A 332 45.18 -24.35 29.31
N GLU A 333 46.50 -24.37 29.34
CA GLU A 333 47.33 -25.44 29.91
C GLU A 333 48.57 -24.80 30.53
#